data_AF-A0A2J6QVC5-F1
#
_entry.id   AF-A0A2J6QVC5-F1
#
_cell.length_a   1.000
_cell.length_b   1.000
_cell.length_c   1.000
_cell.angle_alpha   90.00
_cell.angle_beta   90.00
_cell.angle_gamma   90.00
#
_symmetry.space_group_name_H-M   'P 1'
#
loop_
_entity.id
_entity.type
_entity.pdbx_description
1 polymer ?
#
loop_
_entity_poly.entity_id
_entity_poly.type
_entity_poly.pdbx_seq_one_letter_code
_entity_poly.pdbx_strand_id
1 'polypeptide(L)'
;MNYSFAIARVRLFEGPGTTTDNPVRVLFRLFTTLSFDTHYDGTPDTLGTVGTMYSFLPDAANLPLQPLPGGDGNIIDGSTIDTIPFYATGNFEASPVQHDYDVSGPPNASTVNSQLITNYTSSNQIYAYYGCYLNVYDPSITVYETPVTQLLASVHHCVVAEIACDDSPIPVTTPPVTPQNYDKLAQRNTNIIRSDNSRSYLGAPDSSDLQHAEMMIDWGNTPTGSTAYVYWPEVDASAVLSLANRLYINPKLEAAVAHTLKVTVNRGFTLILIPPASGANFAGLLTIDLPLGVVQGSQFNIVVRRILYGPPARVNDDDRDAAKGTSPIRPRYVTGSFAVTIPVSNPIVLLDPEEQTLSVLKYRLQHWSPSNRWYPVLLRYISYISGRVTAFGGNAALIPAGPPGKFPVPPPVIPNPYPLPGAKDYTGKVSGITYDRFGEFKGFGLRTEAGAEVEFRGREEKVEALVRFAWEKRALITVFEEGESKWPAEVVLRRL
;
A
#
# COMPACT_ATOMS: atom_id res chain seq x y z
N MET A 1 -6.44 -9.22 18.44
CA MET A 1 -7.35 -8.82 17.34
C MET A 1 -6.83 -7.53 16.76
N ASN A 2 -6.45 -7.51 15.48
CA ASN A 2 -6.11 -6.27 14.78
C ASN A 2 -7.34 -5.85 14.00
N TYR A 3 -8.02 -4.78 14.42
CA TYR A 3 -9.10 -4.18 13.64
C TYR A 3 -8.48 -3.32 12.54
N SER A 4 -8.81 -3.59 11.29
CA SER A 4 -8.43 -2.75 10.15
C SER A 4 -9.67 -2.00 9.71
N PHE A 5 -9.64 -0.68 9.72
CA PHE A 5 -10.77 0.19 9.38
C PHE A 5 -10.30 1.48 8.74
N ALA A 6 -11.20 2.15 8.01
CA ALA A 6 -11.02 3.51 7.53
C ALA A 6 -12.10 4.41 8.13
N ILE A 7 -11.73 5.66 8.45
CA ILE A 7 -12.65 6.69 8.94
C ILE A 7 -12.42 7.96 8.12
N ALA A 8 -13.51 8.58 7.67
CA ALA A 8 -13.51 9.91 7.09
C ALA A 8 -14.22 10.89 8.04
N ARG A 9 -13.54 11.99 8.36
CA ARG A 9 -14.14 13.14 9.05
C ARG A 9 -14.47 14.19 8.00
N VAL A 10 -15.75 14.32 7.68
CA VAL A 10 -16.25 15.27 6.68
C VAL A 10 -16.61 16.58 7.37
N ARG A 11 -16.14 17.69 6.82
CA ARG A 11 -16.50 19.05 7.26
C ARG A 11 -17.40 19.67 6.21
N LEU A 12 -18.60 20.08 6.62
CA LEU A 12 -19.58 20.73 5.76
C LEU A 12 -19.69 22.22 6.11
N PHE A 13 -19.87 23.06 5.10
CA PHE A 13 -20.08 24.49 5.22
C PHE A 13 -21.38 24.87 4.53
N GLU A 14 -22.30 25.48 5.26
CA GLU A 14 -23.46 26.14 4.65
C GLU A 14 -23.82 27.43 5.40
N GLY A 15 -24.64 28.27 4.76
CA GLY A 15 -25.18 29.47 5.41
C GLY A 15 -26.12 29.11 6.57
N PRO A 16 -26.39 30.05 7.50
CA PRO A 16 -27.34 29.79 8.57
C PRO A 16 -28.74 29.55 7.99
N GLY A 17 -29.40 28.45 8.36
CA GLY A 17 -30.79 28.17 7.99
C GLY A 17 -31.01 27.46 6.66
N THR A 18 -29.97 26.95 6.01
CA THR A 18 -30.09 26.04 4.86
C THR A 18 -30.26 24.60 5.34
N THR A 19 -31.04 23.83 4.58
CA THR A 19 -31.23 22.38 4.77
C THR A 19 -31.00 21.72 3.42
N THR A 20 -30.13 20.70 3.37
CA THR A 20 -30.09 19.79 2.22
C THR A 20 -31.18 18.75 2.43
N ASP A 21 -32.03 18.55 1.42
CA ASP A 21 -32.94 17.40 1.39
C ASP A 21 -32.20 16.13 0.95
N ASN A 22 -30.97 16.27 0.43
CA ASN A 22 -30.13 15.17 -0.03
C ASN A 22 -29.12 14.75 1.06
N PRO A 23 -28.91 13.44 1.26
CA PRO A 23 -27.92 12.94 2.20
C PRO A 23 -26.49 13.07 1.65
N VAL A 24 -25.55 13.39 2.53
CA VAL A 24 -24.11 13.34 2.24
C VAL A 24 -23.64 11.90 2.39
N ARG A 25 -22.96 11.39 1.37
CA ARG A 25 -22.48 10.01 1.29
C ARG A 25 -20.96 9.96 1.27
N VAL A 26 -20.38 8.94 1.89
CA VAL A 26 -18.94 8.68 1.78
C VAL A 26 -18.69 7.26 1.31
N LEU A 27 -18.15 7.16 0.10
CA LEU A 27 -17.87 5.91 -0.59
C LEU A 27 -16.41 5.52 -0.34
N PHE A 28 -16.20 4.41 0.35
CA PHE A 28 -14.86 3.87 0.62
C PHE A 28 -14.48 2.79 -0.40
N ARG A 29 -13.31 2.94 -1.03
CA ARG A 29 -12.75 1.96 -1.96
C ARG A 29 -11.26 1.69 -1.67
N LEU A 30 -10.87 0.43 -1.76
CA LEU A 30 -9.48 -0.02 -1.69
C LEU A 30 -8.99 -0.34 -3.10
N PHE A 31 -7.92 0.31 -3.52
CA PHE A 31 -7.20 -0.05 -4.74
C PHE A 31 -6.42 -1.34 -4.49
N THR A 32 -6.53 -2.33 -5.38
CA THR A 32 -5.86 -3.64 -5.24
C THR A 32 -4.33 -3.53 -5.28
N THR A 33 -3.82 -2.35 -5.65
CA THR A 33 -2.40 -1.98 -5.70
C THR A 33 -2.19 -0.52 -5.29
N LEU A 34 -0.93 -0.05 -5.31
CA LEU A 34 -0.63 1.37 -5.15
C LEU A 34 -0.78 2.07 -6.50
N SER A 35 -1.88 2.81 -6.65
CA SER A 35 -2.16 3.51 -7.90
C SER A 35 -1.68 4.96 -7.85
N PHE A 36 -1.02 5.41 -8.92
CA PHE A 36 -0.84 6.84 -9.21
C PHE A 36 -1.88 7.35 -10.22
N ASP A 37 -2.91 6.55 -10.46
CA ASP A 37 -4.08 6.83 -11.28
C ASP A 37 -5.31 6.83 -10.38
N THR A 38 -5.45 7.87 -9.58
CA THR A 38 -6.55 8.00 -8.62
C THR A 38 -7.46 9.17 -8.95
N HIS A 39 -7.38 9.68 -10.17
CA HIS A 39 -8.25 10.74 -10.65
C HIS A 39 -9.69 10.26 -10.74
N TYR A 40 -10.61 11.16 -10.41
CA TYR A 40 -12.04 10.92 -10.50
C TYR A 40 -12.48 11.00 -11.95
N ASP A 41 -13.06 9.92 -12.42
CA ASP A 41 -13.62 9.79 -13.77
C ASP A 41 -15.16 9.92 -13.80
N GLY A 42 -15.83 9.81 -12.64
CA GLY A 42 -17.26 10.03 -12.48
C GLY A 42 -18.16 9.07 -13.26
N THR A 43 -17.72 7.84 -13.50
CA THR A 43 -18.42 6.92 -14.40
C THR A 43 -19.50 6.10 -13.66
N PRO A 44 -20.80 6.28 -14.00
CA PRO A 44 -21.86 5.40 -13.48
C PRO A 44 -21.72 4.01 -14.09
N ASP A 45 -21.87 2.96 -13.28
CA ASP A 45 -21.95 1.59 -13.80
C ASP A 45 -23.39 1.27 -14.21
N THR A 46 -23.63 1.13 -15.50
CA THR A 46 -24.81 0.45 -16.01
C THR A 46 -24.46 -1.03 -16.15
N LEU A 47 -24.92 -1.85 -15.19
CA LEU A 47 -24.78 -3.31 -15.14
C LEU A 47 -24.40 -3.94 -16.49
N GLY A 48 -23.12 -4.31 -16.64
CA GLY A 48 -22.59 -5.00 -17.81
C GLY A 48 -21.80 -4.15 -18.81
N THR A 49 -21.37 -2.94 -18.46
CA THR A 49 -20.46 -2.12 -19.28
C THR A 49 -19.32 -1.53 -18.44
N VAL A 50 -18.09 -1.69 -18.95
CA VAL A 50 -16.80 -1.06 -18.54
C VAL A 50 -16.88 -0.23 -17.25
N GLY A 51 -16.55 -0.87 -16.12
CA GLY A 51 -16.28 -0.12 -14.90
C GLY A 51 -15.01 0.72 -15.06
N THR A 52 -14.93 1.81 -14.33
CA THR A 52 -13.68 2.57 -14.14
C THR A 52 -13.25 2.43 -12.68
N MET A 53 -12.19 3.12 -12.25
CA MET A 53 -11.74 3.03 -10.85
C MET A 53 -12.75 3.64 -9.86
N TYR A 54 -13.66 4.49 -10.36
CA TYR A 54 -14.69 5.16 -9.56
C TYR A 54 -16.11 4.60 -9.73
N SER A 55 -16.29 3.39 -10.27
CA SER A 55 -17.61 2.76 -10.48
C SER A 55 -18.55 2.88 -9.27
N PHE A 56 -19.83 3.18 -9.56
CA PHE A 56 -20.89 3.32 -8.57
C PHE A 56 -22.26 2.94 -9.13
N LEU A 57 -23.16 2.53 -8.24
CA LEU A 57 -24.59 2.43 -8.54
C LEU A 57 -25.17 3.85 -8.51
N PRO A 58 -25.85 4.33 -9.57
CA PRO A 58 -26.41 5.68 -9.60
C PRO A 58 -27.71 5.78 -8.78
N ASP A 59 -27.97 6.97 -8.25
CA ASP A 59 -29.28 7.37 -7.75
C ASP A 59 -30.21 7.83 -8.90
N ALA A 60 -31.40 8.35 -8.55
CA ALA A 60 -32.37 8.85 -9.53
C ALA A 60 -31.89 10.08 -10.32
N ALA A 61 -30.86 10.79 -9.84
CA ALA A 61 -30.24 11.93 -10.50
C ALA A 61 -28.99 11.54 -11.31
N ASN A 62 -28.67 10.23 -11.41
CA ASN A 62 -27.43 9.69 -11.97
C ASN A 62 -26.16 10.11 -11.21
N LEU A 63 -26.28 10.37 -9.90
CA LEU A 63 -25.16 10.68 -9.01
C LEU A 63 -24.77 9.46 -8.16
N PRO A 64 -23.56 9.44 -7.56
CA PRO A 64 -23.10 8.26 -6.81
C PRO A 64 -23.97 7.94 -5.59
N LEU A 65 -24.60 6.77 -5.58
CA LEU A 65 -25.37 6.25 -4.45
C LEU A 65 -24.53 5.28 -3.60
N GLN A 66 -23.94 4.27 -4.24
CA GLN A 66 -23.19 3.20 -3.58
C GLN A 66 -21.93 2.88 -4.40
N PRO A 67 -20.77 2.62 -3.77
CA PRO A 67 -19.59 2.25 -4.52
C PRO A 67 -19.71 0.81 -5.01
N LEU A 68 -19.30 0.59 -6.25
CA LEU A 68 -19.20 -0.73 -6.87
C LEU A 68 -17.72 -1.10 -7.09
N PRO A 69 -17.41 -2.39 -7.27
CA PRO A 69 -16.11 -2.81 -7.75
C PRO A 69 -15.79 -2.09 -9.06
N GLY A 70 -14.56 -1.60 -9.16
CA GLY A 70 -14.05 -0.86 -10.30
C GLY A 70 -12.84 -1.57 -10.89
N GLY A 71 -12.55 -1.35 -12.16
CA GLY A 71 -11.49 -2.04 -12.89
C GLY A 71 -11.78 -2.09 -14.38
N ASP A 72 -10.79 -2.41 -15.20
CA ASP A 72 -10.96 -2.26 -16.64
C ASP A 72 -11.88 -3.32 -17.25
N GLY A 73 -12.73 -2.88 -18.18
CA GLY A 73 -13.54 -3.74 -19.02
C GLY A 73 -14.68 -4.43 -18.27
N ASN A 74 -15.07 -5.62 -18.74
CA ASN A 74 -16.18 -6.38 -18.16
C ASN A 74 -15.74 -7.07 -16.87
N ILE A 75 -16.12 -6.50 -15.73
CA ILE A 75 -15.85 -7.03 -14.39
C ILE A 75 -16.84 -8.18 -14.08
N ILE A 76 -16.69 -9.34 -14.73
CA ILE A 76 -17.67 -10.46 -14.61
C ILE A 76 -17.22 -11.51 -13.58
N ASP A 77 -15.91 -11.67 -13.34
CA ASP A 77 -15.34 -12.75 -12.53
C ASP A 77 -14.27 -12.28 -11.52
N GLY A 78 -14.17 -10.96 -11.32
CA GLY A 78 -13.19 -10.35 -10.45
C GLY A 78 -11.75 -10.27 -11.01
N SER A 79 -11.48 -10.84 -12.19
CA SER A 79 -10.13 -10.92 -12.76
C SER A 79 -9.55 -9.57 -13.18
N THR A 80 -10.38 -8.55 -13.40
CA THR A 80 -9.97 -7.19 -13.78
C THR A 80 -10.25 -6.14 -12.70
N ILE A 81 -10.56 -6.55 -11.47
CA ILE A 81 -10.83 -5.60 -10.38
C ILE A 81 -9.56 -4.83 -9.99
N ASP A 82 -9.66 -3.51 -10.03
CA ASP A 82 -8.65 -2.58 -9.52
C ASP A 82 -9.08 -1.87 -8.24
N THR A 83 -10.38 -1.71 -7.99
CA THR A 83 -10.89 -1.11 -6.75
C THR A 83 -12.01 -1.94 -6.13
N ILE A 84 -11.93 -2.17 -4.83
CA ILE A 84 -12.88 -2.97 -4.04
C ILE A 84 -13.63 -2.04 -3.06
N PRO A 85 -14.97 -2.00 -3.07
CA PRO A 85 -15.73 -1.24 -2.09
C PRO A 85 -15.69 -1.91 -0.70
N PHE A 86 -15.71 -1.09 0.35
CA PHE A 86 -15.83 -1.57 1.74
C PHE A 86 -16.94 -0.83 2.48
N TYR A 87 -17.56 -1.54 3.41
CA TYR A 87 -18.76 -1.10 4.11
C TYR A 87 -18.57 -1.15 5.64
N ALA A 88 -19.42 -0.46 6.39
CA ALA A 88 -19.44 -0.43 7.85
C ALA A 88 -20.25 -1.58 8.44
N THR A 89 -21.42 -1.88 7.86
CA THR A 89 -22.37 -2.86 8.40
C THR A 89 -22.45 -4.17 7.61
N GLY A 90 -21.91 -4.22 6.39
CA GLY A 90 -22.02 -5.38 5.49
C GLY A 90 -20.78 -5.64 4.63
N ASN A 91 -20.96 -6.40 3.56
CA ASN A 91 -20.00 -6.63 2.48
C ASN A 91 -20.68 -6.43 1.13
N PHE A 92 -19.92 -6.51 0.04
CA PHE A 92 -20.45 -6.27 -1.31
C PHE A 92 -21.58 -7.25 -1.71
N GLU A 93 -21.50 -8.51 -1.30
CA GLU A 93 -22.52 -9.53 -1.61
C GLU A 93 -23.76 -9.48 -0.71
N ALA A 94 -23.78 -8.58 0.28
CA ALA A 94 -24.89 -8.49 1.22
C ALA A 94 -26.18 -8.04 0.50
N SER A 95 -27.33 -8.38 1.08
CA SER A 95 -28.62 -7.88 0.60
C SER A 95 -28.61 -6.35 0.53
N PRO A 96 -29.27 -5.69 -0.46
CA PRO A 96 -29.30 -4.24 -0.60
C PRO A 96 -29.60 -3.46 0.69
N VAL A 97 -30.49 -4.00 1.54
CA VAL A 97 -30.91 -3.43 2.83
C VAL A 97 -29.80 -3.44 3.91
N GLN A 98 -28.70 -4.16 3.67
CA GLN A 98 -27.53 -4.24 4.55
C GLN A 98 -26.35 -3.36 4.07
N HIS A 99 -26.50 -2.68 2.94
CA HIS A 99 -25.52 -1.70 2.49
C HIS A 99 -25.65 -0.42 3.32
N ASP A 100 -24.52 0.22 3.60
CA ASP A 100 -24.48 1.48 4.36
C ASP A 100 -25.17 2.66 3.64
N TYR A 101 -25.77 2.44 2.47
CA TYR A 101 -26.25 3.47 1.55
C TYR A 101 -27.74 3.29 1.19
N ASP A 102 -28.37 2.17 1.57
CA ASP A 102 -29.78 1.91 1.28
C ASP A 102 -30.69 2.59 2.31
N VAL A 103 -31.64 3.38 1.79
CA VAL A 103 -32.69 4.05 2.55
C VAL A 103 -34.01 3.31 2.36
N SER A 104 -34.10 2.06 2.82
CA SER A 104 -35.40 1.36 2.91
C SER A 104 -36.33 1.94 4.01
N GLY A 105 -36.08 3.18 4.45
CA GLY A 105 -36.84 3.96 5.43
C GLY A 105 -37.55 5.16 4.77
N PRO A 106 -38.10 6.11 5.54
CA PRO A 106 -38.63 7.35 4.96
C PRO A 106 -37.54 8.05 4.11
N PRO A 107 -37.90 8.90 3.12
CA PRO A 107 -37.00 9.47 2.10
C PRO A 107 -35.72 10.20 2.56
N ASN A 108 -35.46 10.24 3.87
CA ASN A 108 -34.51 11.07 4.59
C ASN A 108 -33.82 10.32 5.74
N ALA A 109 -33.86 8.98 5.76
CA ALA A 109 -33.29 8.19 6.86
C ALA A 109 -31.75 8.15 6.76
N SER A 110 -31.06 8.71 7.75
CA SER A 110 -29.60 8.61 7.86
C SER A 110 -29.16 7.16 8.16
N THR A 111 -28.26 6.64 7.34
CA THR A 111 -27.51 5.40 7.55
C THR A 111 -26.07 5.73 7.99
N VAL A 112 -25.22 4.71 8.17
CA VAL A 112 -23.82 4.91 8.59
C VAL A 112 -23.03 5.72 7.56
N ASN A 113 -23.13 5.38 6.27
CA ASN A 113 -22.39 6.06 5.20
C ASN A 113 -23.23 6.95 4.26
N SER A 114 -24.51 7.16 4.57
CA SER A 114 -25.41 8.13 3.91
C SER A 114 -26.18 8.90 4.98
N GLN A 115 -25.72 10.11 5.33
CA GLN A 115 -26.29 10.87 6.44
C GLN A 115 -26.99 12.13 5.92
N LEU A 116 -28.26 12.29 6.28
CA LEU A 116 -28.95 13.57 6.14
C LEU A 116 -28.46 14.51 7.25
N ILE A 117 -27.89 15.64 6.85
CA ILE A 117 -27.29 16.61 7.78
C ILE A 117 -28.23 17.80 7.93
N THR A 118 -29.19 17.67 8.85
CA THR A 118 -30.09 18.76 9.26
C THR A 118 -29.54 19.39 10.55
N ASN A 119 -29.42 20.72 10.63
CA ASN A 119 -28.96 21.53 11.77
C ASN A 119 -27.51 22.06 11.68
N TYR A 120 -27.26 23.00 10.77
CA TYR A 120 -26.08 23.85 10.84
C TYR A 120 -26.15 24.73 12.10
N THR A 121 -25.14 24.62 12.97
CA THR A 121 -25.03 25.49 14.15
C THR A 121 -24.75 26.94 13.72
N SER A 122 -24.84 27.91 14.65
CA SER A 122 -24.48 29.32 14.40
C SER A 122 -23.04 29.54 13.91
N SER A 123 -22.20 28.50 13.95
CA SER A 123 -20.84 28.49 13.41
C SER A 123 -20.75 28.17 11.91
N ASN A 124 -21.89 27.92 11.24
CA ASN A 124 -22.00 27.57 9.81
C ASN A 124 -21.18 26.34 9.39
N GLN A 125 -20.83 25.49 10.36
CA GLN A 125 -19.99 24.33 10.16
C GLN A 125 -20.50 23.16 11.00
N ILE A 126 -20.42 21.98 10.41
CA ILE A 126 -20.70 20.71 11.08
C ILE A 126 -19.69 19.66 10.64
N TYR A 127 -19.40 18.74 11.55
CA TYR A 127 -18.56 17.58 11.28
C TYR A 127 -19.42 16.32 11.35
N ALA A 128 -19.30 15.48 10.33
CA ALA A 128 -19.89 14.16 10.30
C ALA A 128 -18.78 13.11 10.10
N TYR A 129 -19.00 11.91 10.64
CA TYR A 129 -18.03 10.83 10.60
C TYR A 129 -18.62 9.64 9.87
N TYR A 130 -17.81 9.08 8.98
CA TYR A 130 -18.12 7.96 8.11
C TYR A 130 -17.00 6.93 8.24
N GLY A 131 -17.25 5.66 7.94
CA GLY A 131 -16.21 4.66 8.04
C GLY A 131 -16.55 3.31 7.44
N CYS A 132 -15.56 2.43 7.34
CA CYS A 132 -15.75 1.05 6.91
C CYS A 132 -14.73 0.14 7.58
N TYR A 133 -15.05 -1.15 7.66
CA TYR A 133 -14.09 -2.18 8.05
C TYR A 133 -13.30 -2.66 6.84
N LEU A 134 -11.97 -2.65 6.92
CA LEU A 134 -11.07 -3.20 5.91
C LEU A 134 -10.76 -4.67 6.26
N ASN A 135 -11.78 -5.52 6.23
CA ASN A 135 -11.68 -6.94 6.62
C ASN A 135 -11.04 -7.82 5.52
N VAL A 136 -9.93 -7.36 4.96
CA VAL A 136 -9.19 -7.94 3.83
C VAL A 136 -8.57 -9.33 4.11
N TYR A 137 -8.65 -9.79 5.35
CA TYR A 137 -8.14 -11.10 5.79
C TYR A 137 -9.24 -12.14 5.98
N ASP A 138 -10.50 -11.73 5.98
CA ASP A 138 -11.63 -12.62 6.18
C ASP A 138 -12.03 -13.25 4.83
N PRO A 139 -11.85 -14.57 4.64
CA PRO A 139 -12.18 -15.22 3.39
C PRO A 139 -13.68 -15.29 3.11
N SER A 140 -14.55 -14.99 4.09
CA SER A 140 -16.00 -14.88 3.89
C SER A 140 -16.42 -13.57 3.23
N ILE A 141 -15.50 -12.59 3.15
CA ILE A 141 -15.73 -11.33 2.45
C ILE A 141 -15.35 -11.53 0.98
N THR A 142 -16.36 -11.53 0.12
CA THR A 142 -16.24 -11.79 -1.31
C THR A 142 -16.70 -10.61 -2.15
N VAL A 143 -16.22 -10.55 -3.39
CA VAL A 143 -16.67 -9.65 -4.45
C VAL A 143 -16.81 -10.46 -5.73
N TYR A 144 -17.99 -10.46 -6.33
CA TYR A 144 -18.40 -11.39 -7.39
C TYR A 144 -18.02 -12.84 -7.03
N GLU A 145 -18.45 -13.26 -5.84
CA GLU A 145 -18.18 -14.59 -5.26
C GLU A 145 -16.69 -14.92 -5.04
N THR A 146 -15.78 -14.00 -5.34
CA THR A 146 -14.33 -14.21 -5.17
C THR A 146 -13.86 -13.61 -3.85
N PRO A 147 -13.19 -14.38 -2.97
CA PRO A 147 -12.69 -13.86 -1.71
C PRO A 147 -11.71 -12.69 -1.91
N VAL A 148 -11.89 -11.60 -1.16
CA VAL A 148 -11.00 -10.42 -1.21
C VAL A 148 -9.53 -10.80 -0.99
N THR A 149 -9.27 -11.82 -0.17
CA THR A 149 -7.91 -12.35 0.07
C THR A 149 -7.18 -12.80 -1.21
N GLN A 150 -7.92 -13.14 -2.28
CA GLN A 150 -7.42 -13.60 -3.58
C GLN A 150 -7.33 -12.47 -4.63
N LEU A 151 -8.08 -11.38 -4.46
CA LEU A 151 -8.17 -10.28 -5.43
C LEU A 151 -7.00 -9.28 -5.34
N LEU A 152 -6.24 -9.30 -4.24
CA LEU A 152 -5.22 -8.30 -3.97
C LEU A 152 -3.88 -8.63 -4.64
N ALA A 153 -3.52 -7.85 -5.65
CA ALA A 153 -2.29 -7.96 -6.42
C ALA A 153 -0.99 -7.63 -5.64
N SER A 154 -1.09 -6.75 -4.64
CA SER A 154 0.04 -6.28 -3.84
C SER A 154 -0.18 -6.54 -2.35
N VAL A 155 0.83 -6.23 -1.54
CA VAL A 155 0.66 -5.99 -0.09
C VAL A 155 0.50 -4.50 0.22
N HIS A 156 0.75 -3.62 -0.75
CA HIS A 156 0.59 -2.17 -0.61
C HIS A 156 -0.55 -1.66 -1.48
N HIS A 157 -1.39 -0.82 -0.89
CA HIS A 157 -2.66 -0.41 -1.49
C HIS A 157 -2.96 1.06 -1.21
N CYS A 158 -3.87 1.64 -1.99
CA CYS A 158 -4.48 2.92 -1.67
C CYS A 158 -5.90 2.70 -1.12
N VAL A 159 -6.27 3.40 -0.06
CA VAL A 159 -7.67 3.56 0.35
C VAL A 159 -8.09 4.96 -0.07
N VAL A 160 -9.20 5.07 -0.80
CA VAL A 160 -9.83 6.32 -1.17
C VAL A 160 -11.18 6.45 -0.50
N ALA A 161 -11.44 7.63 0.05
CA ALA A 161 -12.76 8.06 0.49
C ALA A 161 -13.26 9.15 -0.47
N GLU A 162 -14.42 8.91 -1.06
CA GLU A 162 -15.11 9.81 -1.97
C GLU A 162 -16.33 10.39 -1.26
N ILE A 163 -16.41 11.72 -1.15
CA ILE A 163 -17.57 12.41 -0.60
C ILE A 163 -18.53 12.69 -1.76
N ALA A 164 -19.63 11.96 -1.82
CA ALA A 164 -20.72 12.19 -2.75
C ALA A 164 -21.79 13.07 -2.07
N CYS A 165 -21.99 14.26 -2.62
CA CYS A 165 -22.97 15.24 -2.15
C CYS A 165 -23.73 15.76 -3.37
N ASP A 166 -25.04 15.54 -3.43
CA ASP A 166 -25.81 15.80 -4.65
C ASP A 166 -25.95 17.28 -4.98
N ASP A 167 -25.98 18.12 -3.95
CA ASP A 167 -26.03 19.58 -4.09
C ASP A 167 -24.67 20.16 -4.51
N SER A 168 -23.60 19.35 -4.45
CA SER A 168 -22.26 19.71 -4.85
C SER A 168 -21.53 18.48 -5.42
N PRO A 169 -21.87 18.02 -6.62
CA PRO A 169 -21.23 16.84 -7.21
C PRO A 169 -19.75 17.12 -7.50
N ILE A 170 -18.94 16.06 -7.57
CA ILE A 170 -17.54 16.16 -8.02
C ILE A 170 -17.54 16.36 -9.55
N PRO A 171 -16.91 17.41 -10.08
CA PRO A 171 -16.96 17.69 -11.51
C PRO A 171 -15.89 16.87 -12.26
N VAL A 172 -16.27 16.32 -13.41
CA VAL A 172 -15.32 15.72 -14.37
C VAL A 172 -14.78 16.83 -15.26
N THR A 173 -13.52 17.22 -15.05
CA THR A 173 -12.91 18.42 -15.68
C THR A 173 -11.50 18.17 -16.20
N THR A 174 -10.96 19.12 -16.96
CA THR A 174 -9.53 19.21 -17.31
C THR A 174 -8.97 20.50 -16.70
N PRO A 175 -7.97 20.45 -15.78
CA PRO A 175 -7.29 19.25 -15.29
C PRO A 175 -8.20 18.30 -14.52
N PRO A 176 -7.88 17.00 -14.49
CA PRO A 176 -8.67 16.02 -13.77
C PRO A 176 -8.68 16.29 -12.27
N VAL A 177 -9.80 15.94 -11.64
CA VAL A 177 -9.99 15.99 -10.19
C VAL A 177 -9.32 14.79 -9.55
N THR A 178 -8.59 14.99 -8.45
CA THR A 178 -7.78 13.98 -7.76
C THR A 178 -7.84 14.19 -6.25
N PRO A 179 -7.43 13.19 -5.45
CA PRO A 179 -7.23 13.37 -4.01
C PRO A 179 -6.19 14.44 -3.63
N GLN A 180 -5.37 14.92 -4.58
CA GLN A 180 -4.37 15.94 -4.32
C GLN A 180 -4.91 17.38 -4.48
N ASN A 181 -5.93 17.58 -5.33
CA ASN A 181 -6.40 18.92 -5.73
C ASN A 181 -7.89 19.18 -5.44
N TYR A 182 -8.60 18.24 -4.82
CA TYR A 182 -10.03 18.37 -4.55
C TYR A 182 -10.38 17.90 -3.14
N ASP A 183 -11.28 18.62 -2.48
CA ASP A 183 -11.63 18.44 -1.07
C ASP A 183 -12.59 17.27 -0.81
N LYS A 184 -13.29 16.79 -1.84
CA LYS A 184 -14.19 15.64 -1.77
C LYS A 184 -13.52 14.28 -2.00
N LEU A 185 -12.21 14.26 -2.20
CA LEU A 185 -11.45 13.02 -2.39
C LEU A 185 -10.29 12.98 -1.40
N ALA A 186 -10.16 11.90 -0.67
CA ALA A 186 -9.03 11.68 0.24
C ALA A 186 -8.41 10.31 -0.02
N GLN A 187 -7.08 10.24 -0.02
CA GLN A 187 -6.34 9.00 -0.22
C GLN A 187 -5.38 8.73 0.94
N ARG A 188 -5.25 7.46 1.32
CA ARG A 188 -4.21 6.97 2.24
C ARG A 188 -3.54 5.73 1.68
N ASN A 189 -2.24 5.61 1.89
CA ASN A 189 -1.51 4.38 1.60
C ASN A 189 -1.67 3.42 2.79
N THR A 190 -1.95 2.15 2.48
CA THR A 190 -2.07 1.09 3.48
C THR A 190 -1.20 -0.11 3.11
N ASN A 191 -0.73 -0.83 4.13
CA ASN A 191 -0.01 -2.08 3.98
C ASN A 191 -0.82 -3.20 4.63
N ILE A 192 -1.27 -4.16 3.82
CA ILE A 192 -2.14 -5.26 4.24
C ILE A 192 -1.31 -6.45 4.75
N ILE A 193 0.02 -6.39 4.79
CA ILE A 193 0.82 -7.33 5.58
C ILE A 193 1.81 -6.51 6.41
N ARG A 194 2.16 -6.96 7.61
CA ARG A 194 3.32 -6.38 8.31
C ARG A 194 4.54 -6.78 7.49
N SER A 195 5.00 -5.92 6.60
CA SER A 195 6.28 -6.05 5.89
C SER A 195 7.05 -4.75 6.01
N ASP A 196 8.26 -4.86 6.56
CA ASP A 196 9.29 -3.84 6.51
C ASP A 196 10.36 -4.33 5.55
N ASN A 197 10.92 -3.39 4.78
CA ASN A 197 12.00 -3.52 3.78
C ASN A 197 11.60 -3.95 2.35
N SER A 198 12.19 -3.19 1.41
CA SER A 198 12.16 -3.35 -0.05
C SER A 198 10.78 -3.57 -0.65
N ARG A 199 10.25 -2.54 -1.32
CA ARG A 199 8.88 -2.58 -1.82
C ARG A 199 8.90 -2.59 -3.32
N SER A 200 8.18 -3.55 -3.86
CA SER A 200 7.95 -3.71 -5.28
C SER A 200 6.54 -3.20 -5.58
N TYR A 201 6.42 -2.16 -6.43
CA TYR A 201 5.16 -1.43 -6.60
C TYR A 201 4.44 -1.78 -7.89
N LEU A 202 3.15 -2.01 -7.72
CA LEU A 202 2.17 -2.31 -8.76
C LEU A 202 1.34 -1.06 -8.95
N GLY A 203 1.35 -0.47 -10.15
CA GLY A 203 0.55 0.69 -10.52
C GLY A 203 0.34 0.64 -12.02
N ALA A 204 -0.92 0.81 -12.43
CA ALA A 204 -1.33 0.61 -13.80
C ALA A 204 -1.88 1.91 -14.41
N PRO A 205 -1.31 2.39 -15.54
CA PRO A 205 -1.74 3.62 -16.18
C PRO A 205 -2.82 3.43 -17.24
N ASP A 206 -4.04 3.93 -17.01
CA ASP A 206 -5.11 4.07 -18.02
C ASP A 206 -4.70 5.01 -19.17
N SER A 207 -4.76 4.58 -20.42
CA SER A 207 -4.18 5.23 -21.60
C SER A 207 -5.17 5.98 -22.52
N SER A 208 -6.41 6.18 -22.08
CA SER A 208 -7.49 6.61 -22.98
C SER A 208 -7.42 8.06 -23.48
N ASP A 209 -6.49 8.88 -23.00
CA ASP A 209 -6.27 10.21 -23.58
C ASP A 209 -4.80 10.68 -23.45
N LEU A 210 -4.32 11.39 -24.48
CA LEU A 210 -3.07 12.14 -24.56
C LEU A 210 -1.83 11.39 -25.09
N GLN A 211 -1.35 11.84 -26.25
CA GLN A 211 0.08 11.79 -26.56
C GLN A 211 0.85 12.38 -25.36
N HIS A 212 1.74 11.57 -24.77
CA HIS A 212 2.67 11.91 -23.68
C HIS A 212 2.09 11.81 -22.25
N ALA A 213 1.85 10.60 -21.72
CA ALA A 213 1.75 10.40 -20.28
C ALA A 213 3.14 10.11 -19.68
N GLU A 214 3.40 10.54 -18.45
CA GLU A 214 4.67 10.31 -17.75
C GLU A 214 4.45 9.77 -16.33
N MET A 215 5.29 8.83 -15.91
CA MET A 215 5.48 8.47 -14.52
C MET A 215 6.65 9.30 -13.97
N MET A 216 6.37 10.11 -12.96
CA MET A 216 7.36 10.86 -12.21
C MET A 216 7.70 10.10 -10.93
N ILE A 217 8.97 9.78 -10.73
CA ILE A 217 9.48 9.22 -9.48
C ILE A 217 10.33 10.28 -8.79
N ASP A 218 9.82 10.83 -7.70
CA ASP A 218 10.54 11.73 -6.80
C ASP A 218 11.29 10.89 -5.76
N TRP A 219 12.62 10.92 -5.84
CA TRP A 219 13.50 10.07 -5.03
C TRP A 219 13.65 10.57 -3.59
N GLY A 220 13.18 11.78 -3.26
CA GLY A 220 13.24 12.32 -1.90
C GLY A 220 14.63 12.20 -1.26
N ASN A 221 14.72 11.46 -0.16
CA ASN A 221 15.96 11.21 0.57
C ASN A 221 16.65 9.88 0.24
N THR A 222 16.25 9.18 -0.82
CA THR A 222 16.89 7.93 -1.27
C THR A 222 18.37 8.17 -1.62
N PRO A 223 19.31 7.30 -1.18
CA PRO A 223 20.73 7.54 -1.38
C PRO A 223 21.12 7.59 -2.86
N THR A 224 21.99 8.53 -3.21
CA THR A 224 22.61 8.55 -4.55
C THR A 224 23.43 7.28 -4.76
N GLY A 225 23.32 6.71 -5.96
CA GLY A 225 23.92 5.40 -6.28
C GLY A 225 22.99 4.21 -6.06
N SER A 226 21.78 4.43 -5.51
CA SER A 226 20.72 3.41 -5.59
C SER A 226 20.35 3.14 -7.04
N THR A 227 19.89 1.93 -7.34
CA THR A 227 19.41 1.55 -8.67
C THR A 227 17.96 1.13 -8.56
N ALA A 228 17.09 1.72 -9.37
CA ALA A 228 15.70 1.34 -9.45
C ALA A 228 15.41 0.61 -10.78
N TYR A 229 14.47 -0.32 -10.74
CA TYR A 229 14.01 -1.07 -11.90
C TYR A 229 12.50 -0.89 -12.03
N VAL A 230 12.04 -0.51 -13.23
CA VAL A 230 10.62 -0.44 -13.57
C VAL A 230 10.33 -1.53 -14.59
N TYR A 231 9.58 -2.55 -14.17
CA TYR A 231 9.16 -3.66 -15.01
C TYR A 231 7.71 -3.48 -15.43
N TRP A 232 7.46 -3.44 -16.74
CA TRP A 232 6.12 -3.40 -17.34
C TRP A 232 6.01 -4.53 -18.37
N PRO A 233 5.39 -5.67 -18.04
CA PRO A 233 5.36 -6.85 -18.92
C PRO A 233 4.78 -6.56 -20.31
N GLU A 234 3.85 -5.61 -20.40
CA GLU A 234 3.13 -5.26 -21.62
C GLU A 234 3.86 -4.19 -22.46
N VAL A 235 4.98 -3.66 -21.96
CA VAL A 235 5.69 -2.54 -22.59
C VAL A 235 7.13 -2.94 -22.85
N ASP A 236 7.59 -2.79 -24.09
CA ASP A 236 9.01 -2.94 -24.40
C ASP A 236 9.83 -1.76 -23.86
N ALA A 237 10.89 -2.07 -23.10
CA ALA A 237 11.81 -1.05 -22.59
C ALA A 237 12.42 -0.19 -23.73
N SER A 238 12.67 -0.79 -24.89
CA SER A 238 13.19 -0.08 -26.08
C SER A 238 12.20 0.95 -26.63
N ALA A 239 10.89 0.71 -26.53
CA ALA A 239 9.86 1.65 -26.95
C ALA A 239 9.84 2.89 -26.04
N VAL A 240 9.98 2.68 -24.73
CA VAL A 240 10.10 3.77 -23.75
C VAL A 240 11.36 4.60 -24.00
N LEU A 241 12.51 3.94 -24.19
CA LEU A 241 13.77 4.64 -24.49
C LEU A 241 13.71 5.42 -25.80
N SER A 242 13.08 4.86 -26.84
CA SER A 242 12.89 5.55 -28.11
C SER A 242 12.01 6.79 -27.96
N LEU A 243 10.99 6.75 -27.10
CA LEU A 243 10.17 7.91 -26.77
C LEU A 243 10.98 8.95 -25.96
N ALA A 244 11.76 8.50 -24.98
CA ALA A 244 12.61 9.36 -24.15
C ALA A 244 13.71 10.07 -24.95
N ASN A 245 14.38 9.37 -25.86
CA ASN A 245 15.42 9.95 -26.73
C ASN A 245 14.89 11.00 -27.71
N ARG A 246 13.57 10.99 -28.01
CA ARG A 246 12.94 12.02 -28.85
C ARG A 246 12.60 13.29 -28.07
N LEU A 247 12.33 13.18 -26.77
CA LEU A 247 11.75 14.27 -25.97
C LEU A 247 12.73 14.86 -24.95
N TYR A 248 13.73 14.11 -24.52
CA TYR A 248 14.69 14.54 -23.53
C TYR A 248 16.09 14.62 -24.12
N ILE A 249 16.83 15.68 -23.76
CA ILE A 249 18.21 15.90 -24.20
C ILE A 249 19.15 14.82 -23.62
N ASN A 250 18.90 14.37 -22.39
CA ASN A 250 19.71 13.36 -21.69
C ASN A 250 18.81 12.47 -20.82
N PRO A 251 18.08 11.50 -21.41
CA PRO A 251 17.29 10.57 -20.64
C PRO A 251 18.22 9.68 -19.81
N LYS A 252 18.16 9.79 -18.48
CA LYS A 252 18.91 8.92 -17.54
C LYS A 252 18.18 7.58 -17.34
N LEU A 253 17.85 6.93 -18.46
CA LEU A 253 17.10 5.68 -18.51
C LEU A 253 17.89 4.68 -19.35
N GLU A 254 18.01 3.46 -18.83
CA GLU A 254 18.68 2.35 -19.50
C GLU A 254 17.70 1.17 -19.65
N ALA A 255 17.86 0.35 -20.68
CA ALA A 255 17.18 -0.94 -20.74
C ALA A 255 17.99 -1.93 -19.92
N ALA A 256 17.40 -2.52 -18.87
CA ALA A 256 18.05 -3.58 -18.12
C ALA A 256 17.99 -4.89 -18.90
N VAL A 257 16.77 -5.27 -19.29
CA VAL A 257 16.38 -6.45 -20.06
C VAL A 257 15.04 -6.15 -20.76
N ALA A 258 14.49 -7.09 -21.52
CA ALA A 258 13.14 -6.99 -22.06
C ALA A 258 12.14 -6.55 -20.97
N HIS A 259 11.23 -5.64 -21.32
CA HIS A 259 10.19 -5.11 -20.44
C HIS A 259 10.65 -4.42 -19.14
N THR A 260 11.97 -4.20 -18.95
CA THR A 260 12.51 -3.65 -17.70
C THR A 260 13.43 -2.46 -17.96
N LEU A 261 13.05 -1.31 -17.43
CA LEU A 261 13.89 -0.12 -17.38
C LEU A 261 14.75 -0.15 -16.13
N LYS A 262 15.98 0.34 -16.25
CA LYS A 262 16.89 0.63 -15.14
C LYS A 262 17.06 2.14 -15.03
N VAL A 263 16.99 2.63 -13.80
CA VAL A 263 17.13 4.03 -13.44
C VAL A 263 18.17 4.16 -12.35
N THR A 264 19.22 4.92 -12.62
CA THR A 264 20.17 5.31 -11.57
C THR A 264 19.58 6.44 -10.74
N VAL A 265 19.40 6.17 -9.45
CA VAL A 265 18.86 7.15 -8.50
C VAL A 265 19.87 8.25 -8.27
N ASN A 266 19.48 9.45 -8.64
CA ASN A 266 20.17 10.70 -8.37
C ASN A 266 19.29 11.57 -7.46
N ARG A 267 19.83 12.69 -6.98
CA ARG A 267 19.00 13.71 -6.31
C ARG A 267 17.88 14.21 -7.22
N GLY A 268 16.70 14.46 -6.65
CA GLY A 268 15.55 15.01 -7.36
C GLY A 268 14.59 13.94 -7.86
N PHE A 269 14.16 14.03 -9.11
CA PHE A 269 13.16 13.15 -9.70
C PHE A 269 13.61 12.58 -11.05
N THR A 270 13.00 11.48 -11.46
CA THR A 270 13.08 10.92 -12.81
C THR A 270 11.70 10.97 -13.47
N LEU A 271 11.66 11.35 -14.75
CA LEU A 271 10.47 11.22 -15.59
C LEU A 271 10.65 10.03 -16.53
N ILE A 272 9.64 9.16 -16.56
CA ILE A 272 9.58 7.98 -17.43
C ILE A 272 8.35 8.12 -18.31
N LEU A 273 8.54 8.17 -19.61
CA LEU A 273 7.42 8.28 -20.56
C LEU A 273 6.67 6.94 -20.63
N ILE A 274 5.35 7.01 -20.52
CA ILE A 274 4.45 5.88 -20.65
C ILE A 274 4.05 5.80 -22.13
N PRO A 275 4.42 4.73 -22.85
CA PRO A 275 4.08 4.61 -24.26
C PRO A 275 2.57 4.55 -24.47
N PRO A 276 2.05 5.18 -25.53
CA PRO A 276 0.63 5.09 -25.85
C PRO A 276 0.30 3.67 -26.30
N ALA A 277 -0.75 3.10 -25.74
CA ALA A 277 -1.37 1.85 -26.18
C ALA A 277 -2.86 1.96 -25.94
N SER A 278 -3.74 1.59 -26.87
CA SER A 278 -5.19 1.80 -26.72
C SER A 278 -5.76 0.96 -25.58
N GLY A 279 -6.54 1.57 -24.67
CA GLY A 279 -7.23 0.89 -23.56
C GLY A 279 -6.28 0.15 -22.60
N ALA A 280 -5.01 0.56 -22.57
CA ALA A 280 -3.99 -0.07 -21.78
C ALA A 280 -4.00 0.50 -20.37
N ASN A 281 -3.90 -0.41 -19.41
CA ASN A 281 -3.71 -0.13 -18.00
C ASN A 281 -2.61 -1.09 -17.53
N PHE A 282 -1.35 -0.64 -17.61
CA PHE A 282 -0.19 -1.54 -17.53
C PHE A 282 0.12 -2.04 -16.12
N ALA A 283 0.06 -3.33 -15.87
CA ALA A 283 0.60 -3.87 -14.62
C ALA A 283 2.12 -3.60 -14.51
N GLY A 284 2.61 -3.11 -13.36
CA GLY A 284 4.02 -2.72 -13.19
C GLY A 284 4.72 -3.24 -11.93
N LEU A 285 6.05 -3.29 -11.92
CA LEU A 285 6.86 -3.50 -10.72
C LEU A 285 7.97 -2.47 -10.62
N LEU A 286 7.94 -1.61 -9.59
CA LEU A 286 9.08 -0.76 -9.23
C LEU A 286 9.89 -1.42 -8.11
N THR A 287 11.11 -1.87 -8.38
CA THR A 287 12.05 -2.41 -7.37
C THR A 287 13.22 -1.46 -7.18
N ILE A 288 13.75 -1.33 -5.97
CA ILE A 288 14.86 -0.43 -5.66
C ILE A 288 15.93 -1.17 -4.87
N ASP A 289 17.15 -1.13 -5.41
CA ASP A 289 18.36 -1.62 -4.78
C ASP A 289 19.09 -0.44 -4.14
N LEU A 290 19.25 -0.49 -2.82
CA LEU A 290 19.99 0.52 -2.06
C LEU A 290 21.50 0.22 -2.14
N PRO A 291 22.37 1.25 -2.14
CA PRO A 291 23.82 1.05 -2.17
C PRO A 291 24.33 0.44 -0.86
N LEU A 292 25.56 -0.08 -0.90
CA LEU A 292 26.28 -0.51 0.30
C LEU A 292 26.46 0.66 1.28
N GLY A 293 26.47 0.36 2.58
CA GLY A 293 26.69 1.35 3.64
C GLY A 293 25.42 2.00 4.19
N VAL A 294 24.25 1.62 3.68
CA VAL A 294 22.97 1.98 4.31
C VAL A 294 22.84 1.27 5.67
N VAL A 295 22.53 2.04 6.70
CA VAL A 295 22.49 1.54 8.10
C VAL A 295 21.08 1.28 8.59
N GLN A 296 20.96 0.33 9.51
CA GLN A 296 19.71 0.05 10.24
C GLN A 296 19.14 1.34 10.85
N GLY A 297 17.80 1.47 10.84
CA GLY A 297 17.09 2.64 11.33
C GLY A 297 16.93 3.75 10.29
N SER A 298 17.60 3.65 9.14
CA SER A 298 17.37 4.56 8.01
C SER A 298 15.97 4.36 7.42
N GLN A 299 15.36 5.45 6.98
CA GLN A 299 14.08 5.45 6.27
C GLN A 299 14.18 6.30 5.02
N PHE A 300 13.82 5.73 3.86
CA PHE A 300 13.79 6.44 2.59
C PHE A 300 12.37 6.59 2.07
N ASN A 301 12.01 7.79 1.64
CA ASN A 301 10.68 8.12 1.16
C ASN A 301 10.74 8.53 -0.31
N ILE A 302 9.95 7.85 -1.12
CA ILE A 302 9.83 8.07 -2.57
C ILE A 302 8.37 8.41 -2.85
N VAL A 303 8.12 9.33 -3.77
CA VAL A 303 6.76 9.64 -4.22
C VAL A 303 6.68 9.38 -5.71
N VAL A 304 5.70 8.58 -6.11
CA VAL A 304 5.40 8.32 -7.51
C VAL A 304 4.15 9.10 -7.88
N ARG A 305 4.17 9.76 -9.03
CA ARG A 305 3.05 10.53 -9.57
C ARG A 305 2.87 10.21 -11.05
N ARG A 306 1.64 10.22 -11.53
CA ARG A 306 1.41 10.32 -12.97
C ARG A 306 1.21 11.76 -13.38
N ILE A 307 1.83 12.11 -14.50
CA ILE A 307 1.76 13.41 -15.13
C ILE A 307 1.09 13.25 -16.50
N LEU A 308 0.02 14.02 -16.71
CA LEU A 308 -0.64 14.18 -18.00
C LEU A 308 -0.39 15.59 -18.53
N TYR A 309 -0.33 15.72 -19.86
CA TYR A 309 -0.12 16.99 -20.53
C TYR A 309 -1.46 17.56 -21.00
N GLY A 310 -1.80 18.75 -20.51
CA GLY A 310 -3.00 19.45 -20.93
C GLY A 310 -2.96 19.96 -22.37
N PRO A 311 -4.11 20.48 -22.85
CA PRO A 311 -4.17 21.21 -24.10
C PRO A 311 -3.20 22.41 -24.06
N PRO A 312 -2.63 22.83 -25.21
CA PRO A 312 -1.75 23.98 -25.26
C PRO A 312 -2.43 25.20 -24.61
N ALA A 313 -1.72 25.90 -23.73
CA ALA A 313 -2.25 27.11 -23.10
C ALA A 313 -2.67 28.10 -24.21
N ARG A 314 -3.88 28.65 -24.11
CA ARG A 314 -4.33 29.69 -25.03
C ARG A 314 -3.42 30.89 -24.85
N VAL A 315 -2.65 31.22 -25.88
CA VAL A 315 -1.93 32.49 -25.97
C VAL A 315 -2.98 33.56 -26.29
N ASN A 316 -3.02 34.65 -25.51
CA ASN A 316 -3.92 35.77 -25.81
C ASN A 316 -3.63 36.32 -27.21
N ASP A 317 -4.67 36.82 -27.88
CA ASP A 317 -4.56 37.24 -29.29
C ASP A 317 -3.54 38.36 -29.51
N ASP A 318 -3.28 39.18 -28.47
CA ASP A 318 -2.28 40.26 -28.46
C ASP A 318 -0.81 39.77 -28.43
N ASP A 319 -0.56 38.51 -28.03
CA ASP A 319 0.79 37.90 -27.97
C ASP A 319 1.13 37.07 -29.22
N ARG A 320 0.20 36.96 -30.19
CA ARG A 320 0.35 36.10 -31.38
C ARG A 320 1.50 36.50 -32.30
N ASP A 321 1.87 37.78 -32.34
CA ASP A 321 2.99 38.24 -33.17
C ASP A 321 4.37 38.01 -32.50
N ALA A 322 4.43 37.88 -31.17
CA ALA A 322 5.65 37.51 -30.44
C ALA A 322 5.89 35.99 -30.40
N ALA A 323 4.85 35.17 -30.61
CA ALA A 323 4.89 33.71 -30.52
C ALA A 323 5.20 32.97 -31.84
N LYS A 324 5.58 33.67 -32.92
CA LYS A 324 6.05 33.04 -34.17
C LYS A 324 7.42 32.37 -33.95
N GLY A 325 7.40 31.16 -33.38
CA GLY A 325 8.58 30.31 -33.23
C GLY A 325 8.67 29.52 -31.93
N THR A 326 7.81 29.78 -30.95
CA THR A 326 7.80 29.06 -29.67
C THR A 326 6.72 27.97 -29.67
N SER A 327 7.12 26.72 -29.47
CA SER A 327 6.19 25.61 -29.25
C SER A 327 5.23 25.97 -28.10
N PRO A 328 3.91 25.76 -28.24
CA PRO A 328 2.96 26.16 -27.22
C PRO A 328 3.25 25.42 -25.91
N ILE A 329 3.32 26.16 -24.81
CA ILE A 329 3.51 25.59 -23.47
C ILE A 329 2.27 24.74 -23.14
N ARG A 330 2.49 23.44 -22.91
CA ARG A 330 1.45 22.53 -22.44
C ARG A 330 1.55 22.43 -20.91
N PRO A 331 0.49 22.78 -20.17
CA PRO A 331 0.48 22.59 -18.73
C PRO A 331 0.55 21.09 -18.40
N ARG A 332 1.14 20.76 -17.26
CA ARG A 332 1.26 19.39 -16.75
C ARG A 332 0.40 19.23 -15.51
N TYR A 333 -0.35 18.13 -15.44
CA TYR A 333 -1.28 17.86 -14.35
C TYR A 333 -0.95 16.52 -13.70
N VAL A 334 -1.04 16.46 -12.37
CA VAL A 334 -0.93 15.20 -11.64
C VAL A 334 -2.30 14.53 -11.62
N THR A 335 -2.40 13.27 -12.05
CA THR A 335 -3.67 12.50 -12.01
C THR A 335 -3.78 11.59 -10.79
N GLY A 336 -2.68 11.37 -10.09
CA GLY A 336 -2.67 10.61 -8.86
C GLY A 336 -1.23 10.45 -8.37
N SER A 337 -1.12 9.98 -7.13
CA SER A 337 0.18 9.80 -6.52
C SER A 337 0.13 8.76 -5.42
N PHE A 338 1.28 8.16 -5.13
CA PHE A 338 1.47 7.38 -3.92
C PHE A 338 2.87 7.58 -3.35
N ALA A 339 2.99 7.41 -2.03
CA ALA A 339 4.25 7.42 -1.32
C ALA A 339 4.73 6.01 -0.93
N VAL A 340 6.03 5.85 -0.97
CA VAL A 340 6.79 4.63 -0.74
C VAL A 340 7.72 4.90 0.41
N THR A 341 7.65 4.08 1.46
CA THR A 341 8.61 4.13 2.55
C THR A 341 9.43 2.84 2.57
N ILE A 342 10.75 2.98 2.49
CA ILE A 342 11.73 1.90 2.59
C ILE A 342 12.45 2.03 3.93
N PRO A 343 11.99 1.31 4.97
CA PRO A 343 12.70 1.21 6.23
C PRO A 343 13.82 0.18 6.12
N VAL A 344 14.95 0.49 6.75
CA VAL A 344 16.11 -0.40 6.82
C VAL A 344 16.14 -1.00 8.22
N SER A 345 16.02 -2.32 8.30
CA SER A 345 16.00 -3.04 9.57
C SER A 345 16.94 -4.24 9.53
N ASN A 346 17.08 -4.91 10.67
CA ASN A 346 17.90 -6.10 10.81
C ASN A 346 17.24 -7.29 10.08
N PRO A 347 17.97 -8.04 9.23
CA PRO A 347 17.48 -9.24 8.56
C PRO A 347 16.71 -10.22 9.45
N ILE A 348 17.14 -10.41 10.70
CA ILE A 348 16.51 -11.32 11.66
C ILE A 348 15.09 -10.85 12.02
N VAL A 349 14.90 -9.53 12.17
CA VAL A 349 13.59 -8.93 12.47
C VAL A 349 12.68 -8.95 11.24
N LEU A 350 13.27 -8.94 10.05
CA LEU A 350 12.56 -8.86 8.77
C LEU A 350 12.12 -10.23 8.24
N LEU A 351 12.83 -11.31 8.60
CA LEU A 351 12.58 -12.63 8.05
C LEU A 351 11.12 -13.06 8.19
N ASP A 352 10.57 -13.04 9.41
CA ASP A 352 9.19 -13.43 9.67
C ASP A 352 8.13 -12.69 8.81
N PRO A 353 8.14 -11.34 8.78
CA PRO A 353 7.36 -10.53 7.83
C PRO A 353 7.49 -10.96 6.37
N GLU A 354 8.71 -11.25 5.92
CA GLU A 354 9.00 -11.68 4.54
C GLU A 354 8.44 -13.06 4.24
N GLU A 355 8.56 -14.01 5.17
CA GLU A 355 8.02 -15.37 4.99
C GLU A 355 6.49 -15.36 4.91
N GLN A 356 5.84 -14.54 5.75
CA GLN A 356 4.39 -14.33 5.67
C GLN A 356 3.97 -13.67 4.36
N THR A 357 4.72 -12.67 3.92
CA THR A 357 4.49 -12.01 2.63
C THR A 357 4.62 -13.01 1.48
N LEU A 358 5.69 -13.81 1.47
CA LEU A 358 5.94 -14.81 0.44
C LEU A 358 4.79 -15.80 0.32
N SER A 359 4.34 -16.33 1.46
CA SER A 359 3.21 -17.23 1.52
C SER A 359 1.96 -16.66 0.84
N VAL A 360 1.59 -15.44 1.23
CA VAL A 360 0.34 -14.81 0.77
C VAL A 360 0.41 -14.53 -0.72
N LEU A 361 1.56 -14.07 -1.22
CA LEU A 361 1.76 -13.85 -2.64
C LEU A 361 1.68 -15.16 -3.43
N LYS A 362 2.28 -16.26 -2.92
CA LYS A 362 2.15 -17.59 -3.53
C LYS A 362 0.68 -18.07 -3.55
N TYR A 363 -0.07 -17.82 -2.48
CA TYR A 363 -1.51 -18.15 -2.41
C TYR A 363 -2.32 -17.39 -3.45
N ARG A 364 -2.12 -16.08 -3.59
CA ARG A 364 -2.81 -15.26 -4.60
C ARG A 364 -2.47 -15.70 -6.02
N LEU A 365 -1.20 -15.98 -6.29
CA LEU A 365 -0.75 -16.46 -7.60
C LEU A 365 -1.49 -17.74 -8.04
N GLN A 366 -1.83 -18.64 -7.12
CA GLN A 366 -2.57 -19.87 -7.43
C GLN A 366 -4.00 -19.62 -7.92
N HIS A 367 -4.58 -18.46 -7.62
CA HIS A 367 -5.96 -18.12 -7.97
C HIS A 367 -6.06 -17.22 -9.20
N TRP A 368 -4.91 -16.87 -9.81
CA TRP A 368 -4.88 -15.97 -10.94
C TRP A 368 -4.57 -16.71 -12.23
N SER A 369 -5.34 -16.39 -13.28
CA SER A 369 -5.06 -16.88 -14.62
C SER A 369 -3.69 -16.38 -15.10
N PRO A 370 -2.89 -17.20 -15.79
CA PRO A 370 -1.69 -16.73 -16.49
C PRO A 370 -1.95 -15.63 -17.53
N SER A 371 -3.19 -15.49 -18.01
CA SER A 371 -3.60 -14.40 -18.90
C SER A 371 -3.88 -13.09 -18.18
N ASN A 372 -3.93 -13.07 -16.85
CA ASN A 372 -4.11 -11.85 -16.08
C ASN A 372 -2.85 -10.98 -16.17
N ARG A 373 -3.00 -9.69 -16.48
CA ARG A 373 -1.88 -8.74 -16.60
C ARG A 373 -0.95 -8.71 -15.39
N TRP A 374 -1.51 -8.95 -14.19
CA TRP A 374 -0.76 -8.91 -12.95
C TRP A 374 0.01 -10.21 -12.68
N TYR A 375 -0.32 -11.33 -13.35
CA TYR A 375 0.34 -12.62 -13.17
C TYR A 375 1.87 -12.59 -13.38
N PRO A 376 2.41 -12.09 -14.51
CA PRO A 376 3.87 -11.99 -14.69
C PRO A 376 4.53 -11.07 -13.66
N VAL A 377 3.80 -10.07 -13.18
CA VAL A 377 4.32 -9.15 -12.18
C VAL A 377 4.40 -9.82 -10.80
N LEU A 378 3.35 -10.54 -10.41
CA LEU A 378 3.30 -11.28 -9.16
C LEU A 378 4.34 -12.40 -9.12
N LEU A 379 4.56 -13.10 -10.24
CA LEU A 379 5.67 -14.06 -10.39
C LEU A 379 7.02 -13.42 -10.08
N ARG A 380 7.31 -12.27 -10.71
CA ARG A 380 8.57 -11.57 -10.48
C ARG A 380 8.67 -11.06 -9.05
N TYR A 381 7.58 -10.56 -8.47
CA TYR A 381 7.57 -10.11 -7.09
C TYR A 381 7.87 -11.25 -6.12
N ILE A 382 7.24 -12.42 -6.30
CA ILE A 382 7.53 -13.65 -5.54
C ILE A 382 9.00 -14.05 -5.66
N SER A 383 9.62 -13.90 -6.83
CA SER A 383 11.04 -14.21 -7.00
C SER A 383 11.94 -13.30 -6.14
N TYR A 384 11.64 -12.00 -6.07
CA TYR A 384 12.38 -11.05 -5.24
C TYR A 384 12.19 -11.33 -3.75
N ILE A 385 10.95 -11.57 -3.30
CA ILE A 385 10.68 -11.92 -1.91
C ILE A 385 11.39 -13.24 -1.54
N SER A 386 11.34 -14.24 -2.42
CA SER A 386 12.03 -15.52 -2.21
C SER A 386 13.53 -15.33 -2.03
N GLY A 387 14.15 -14.50 -2.89
CA GLY A 387 15.56 -14.14 -2.77
C GLY A 387 15.88 -13.45 -1.44
N ARG A 388 15.02 -12.55 -0.96
CA ARG A 388 15.19 -11.88 0.35
C ARG A 388 15.07 -12.85 1.51
N VAL A 389 14.07 -13.72 1.52
CA VAL A 389 13.90 -14.76 2.55
C VAL A 389 15.17 -15.59 2.66
N THR A 390 15.70 -16.07 1.52
CA THR A 390 16.96 -16.84 1.50
C THR A 390 18.15 -16.00 1.98
N ALA A 391 18.26 -14.73 1.55
CA ALA A 391 19.32 -13.84 1.99
C ALA A 391 19.27 -13.52 3.50
N PHE A 392 18.08 -13.56 4.11
CA PHE A 392 17.88 -13.38 5.55
C PHE A 392 18.08 -14.67 6.36
N GLY A 393 18.41 -15.78 5.71
CA GLY A 393 18.68 -17.08 6.36
C GLY A 393 17.47 -18.02 6.43
N GLY A 394 16.33 -17.66 5.85
CA GLY A 394 15.17 -18.53 5.72
C GLY A 394 15.25 -19.47 4.51
N ASN A 395 14.26 -20.37 4.37
CA ASN A 395 14.17 -21.28 3.23
C ASN A 395 12.87 -21.04 2.44
N ALA A 396 12.97 -20.17 1.42
CA ALA A 396 11.84 -19.80 0.57
C ALA A 396 11.17 -21.00 -0.15
N ALA A 397 11.90 -22.09 -0.39
CA ALA A 397 11.36 -23.29 -1.03
C ALA A 397 10.41 -24.08 -0.11
N LEU A 398 10.62 -24.00 1.21
CA LEU A 398 9.79 -24.69 2.20
C LEU A 398 8.54 -23.90 2.61
N ILE A 399 8.40 -22.65 2.16
CA ILE A 399 7.25 -21.80 2.50
C ILE A 399 6.07 -22.17 1.59
N PRO A 400 4.99 -22.77 2.11
CA PRO A 400 3.83 -23.10 1.29
C PRO A 400 3.10 -21.84 0.81
N ALA A 401 2.14 -22.04 -0.08
CA ALA A 401 1.11 -21.04 -0.33
C ALA A 401 0.04 -21.15 0.78
N GLY A 402 -0.36 -20.02 1.36
CA GLY A 402 -1.61 -20.02 2.13
C GLY A 402 -2.14 -18.63 2.43
N PRO A 403 -3.39 -18.56 2.89
CA PRO A 403 -4.09 -17.30 3.04
C PRO A 403 -3.49 -16.45 4.17
N PRO A 404 -3.69 -15.13 4.12
CA PRO A 404 -3.25 -14.23 5.19
C PRO A 404 -3.68 -14.71 6.57
N GLY A 405 -2.78 -14.61 7.56
CA GLY A 405 -3.08 -14.92 8.96
C GLY A 405 -3.16 -16.41 9.32
N LYS A 406 -3.01 -17.34 8.37
CA LYS A 406 -3.04 -18.81 8.62
C LYS A 406 -1.69 -19.51 8.45
N PHE A 407 -0.58 -18.82 8.72
CA PHE A 407 0.75 -19.44 8.62
C PHE A 407 1.23 -20.04 9.94
N PRO A 408 1.22 -21.38 10.09
CA PRO A 408 2.09 -22.02 11.07
C PRO A 408 3.51 -21.91 10.51
N VAL A 409 4.26 -20.90 10.92
CA VAL A 409 5.71 -20.93 10.73
C VAL A 409 6.21 -22.04 11.66
N PRO A 410 6.75 -23.17 11.13
CA PRO A 410 7.46 -24.11 11.99
C PRO A 410 8.56 -23.33 12.69
N PRO A 411 8.79 -23.50 14.01
CA PRO A 411 9.89 -22.80 14.67
C PRO A 411 11.17 -23.04 13.88
N PRO A 412 11.97 -21.99 13.60
CA PRO A 412 13.16 -22.14 12.78
C PRO A 412 14.03 -23.23 13.38
N VAL A 413 14.32 -24.25 12.59
CA VAL A 413 15.37 -25.22 12.90
C VAL A 413 16.67 -24.47 12.71
N ILE A 414 17.09 -23.72 13.72
CA ILE A 414 18.46 -23.22 13.78
C ILE A 414 19.31 -24.47 14.05
N PRO A 415 20.15 -24.93 13.12
CA PRO A 415 21.10 -25.99 13.42
C PRO A 415 22.02 -25.41 14.49
N ASN A 416 21.90 -25.92 15.72
CA ASN A 416 22.74 -25.52 16.84
C ASN A 416 24.19 -25.88 16.47
N PRO A 417 25.11 -24.93 16.24
CA PRO A 417 26.47 -25.29 15.84
C PRO A 417 27.23 -25.95 17.00
N TYR A 418 26.79 -25.78 18.25
CA TYR A 418 27.44 -26.37 19.43
C TYR A 418 26.43 -26.56 20.58
N PRO A 419 25.86 -27.76 20.80
CA PRO A 419 25.39 -28.07 22.15
C PRO A 419 26.64 -28.17 23.02
N LEU A 420 26.94 -27.14 23.81
CA LEU A 420 27.86 -27.27 24.94
C LEU A 420 27.32 -28.42 25.80
N PRO A 421 28.06 -29.54 25.97
CA PRO A 421 27.56 -30.68 26.72
C PRO A 421 27.22 -30.26 28.16
N GLY A 422 25.94 -30.27 28.52
CA GLY A 422 25.46 -29.93 29.86
C GLY A 422 24.94 -28.49 30.07
N ALA A 423 24.87 -27.65 29.03
CA ALA A 423 24.25 -26.32 29.14
C ALA A 423 22.71 -26.43 29.24
N LYS A 424 22.12 -25.79 30.26
CA LYS A 424 20.66 -25.63 30.37
C LYS A 424 20.20 -24.43 29.56
N ASP A 425 19.19 -24.59 28.74
CA ASP A 425 18.58 -23.51 27.97
C ASP A 425 17.27 -23.04 28.61
N TYR A 426 17.05 -21.73 28.58
CA TYR A 426 15.86 -21.09 29.13
C TYR A 426 15.27 -20.16 28.09
N THR A 427 14.09 -20.52 27.57
CA THR A 427 13.38 -19.71 26.58
C THR A 427 12.23 -18.94 27.24
N GLY A 428 12.17 -17.63 27.03
CA GLY A 428 11.22 -16.76 27.71
C GLY A 428 11.31 -15.29 27.33
N LYS A 429 10.58 -14.43 28.05
CA LYS A 429 10.65 -12.98 27.90
C LYS A 429 11.34 -12.36 29.10
N VAL A 430 12.11 -11.30 28.87
CA VAL A 430 12.75 -10.54 29.94
C VAL A 430 11.66 -9.94 30.83
N SER A 431 11.72 -10.24 32.13
CA SER A 431 10.78 -9.75 33.15
C SER A 431 11.28 -8.48 33.84
N GLY A 432 12.59 -8.28 33.91
CA GLY A 432 13.21 -7.06 34.42
C GLY A 432 14.73 -7.06 34.27
N ILE A 433 15.35 -5.90 34.48
CA ILE A 433 16.80 -5.71 34.44
C ILE A 433 17.26 -5.15 35.79
N THR A 434 18.32 -5.72 36.34
CA THR A 434 18.82 -5.42 37.67
C THR A 434 20.12 -4.64 37.59
N TYR A 435 20.16 -3.50 38.29
CA TYR A 435 21.35 -2.68 38.46
C TYR A 435 21.78 -2.71 39.93
N ASP A 436 23.06 -2.45 40.18
CA ASP A 436 23.56 -2.23 41.53
C ASP A 436 23.26 -0.79 42.03
N ARG A 437 23.73 -0.47 43.24
CA ARG A 437 23.47 0.84 43.88
C ARG A 437 24.15 2.02 43.16
N PHE A 438 25.04 1.75 42.21
CA PHE A 438 25.76 2.75 41.43
C PHE A 438 25.28 2.83 39.99
N GLY A 439 24.29 2.01 39.60
CA GLY A 439 23.73 1.98 38.27
C GLY A 439 24.45 1.04 37.30
N GLU A 440 25.34 0.16 37.79
CA GLU A 440 26.01 -0.83 36.95
C GLU A 440 25.12 -2.07 36.73
N PHE A 441 25.13 -2.61 35.51
CA PHE A 441 24.39 -3.82 35.17
C PHE A 441 24.84 -5.01 36.01
N LYS A 442 23.88 -5.65 36.68
CA LYS A 442 24.10 -6.82 37.54
C LYS A 442 23.51 -8.10 36.94
N GLY A 443 22.51 -7.97 36.07
CA GLY A 443 21.81 -9.12 35.50
C GLY A 443 20.37 -8.81 35.10
N PHE A 444 19.59 -9.85 34.82
CA PHE A 444 18.21 -9.73 34.36
C PHE A 444 17.36 -10.94 34.75
N GLY A 445 16.05 -10.71 34.86
CA GLY A 445 15.04 -11.75 35.05
C GLY A 445 14.47 -12.21 33.72
N LEU A 446 14.20 -13.51 33.61
CA LEU A 446 13.56 -14.15 32.47
C LEU A 446 12.35 -14.94 32.94
N ARG A 447 11.17 -14.60 32.43
CA ARG A 447 9.98 -15.43 32.57
C ARG A 447 9.94 -16.44 31.44
N THR A 448 10.12 -17.71 31.77
CA THR A 448 10.12 -18.81 30.79
C THR A 448 8.72 -19.09 30.26
N GLU A 449 8.64 -19.79 29.12
CA GLU A 449 7.35 -20.23 28.55
C GLU A 449 6.57 -21.16 29.49
N ALA A 450 7.26 -21.91 30.35
CA ALA A 450 6.66 -22.74 31.39
C ALA A 450 6.18 -21.93 32.62
N GLY A 451 6.30 -20.60 32.58
CA GLY A 451 5.85 -19.69 33.64
C GLY A 451 6.82 -19.56 34.82
N ALA A 452 8.02 -20.14 34.74
CA ALA A 452 9.03 -19.99 35.78
C ALA A 452 9.78 -18.65 35.62
N GLU A 453 10.11 -18.00 36.72
CA GLU A 453 11.03 -16.85 36.74
C GLU A 453 12.44 -17.35 37.02
N VAL A 454 13.39 -16.96 36.18
CA VAL A 454 14.81 -17.32 36.30
C VAL A 454 15.64 -16.05 36.25
N GLU A 455 16.55 -15.87 37.20
CA GLU A 455 17.47 -14.73 37.21
C GLU A 455 18.85 -15.13 36.69
N PHE A 456 19.39 -14.28 35.80
CA PHE A 456 20.74 -14.40 35.26
C PHE A 456 21.60 -13.24 35.74
N ARG A 457 22.87 -13.52 35.98
CA ARG A 457 23.91 -12.53 36.30
C ARG A 457 24.53 -12.01 35.01
N GLY A 458 24.94 -10.75 34.98
CA GLY A 458 25.65 -10.18 33.84
C GLY A 458 26.36 -8.90 34.25
N ARG A 459 27.47 -8.61 33.60
CA ARG A 459 28.26 -7.37 33.81
C ARG A 459 28.67 -6.70 32.50
N GLU A 460 28.44 -7.38 31.38
CA GLU A 460 28.85 -6.98 30.06
C GLU A 460 27.83 -5.98 29.48
N GLU A 461 28.29 -4.78 29.14
CA GLU A 461 27.47 -3.71 28.56
C GLU A 461 26.72 -4.16 27.29
N LYS A 462 27.35 -5.00 26.46
CA LYS A 462 26.71 -5.54 25.25
C LYS A 462 25.55 -6.49 25.57
N VAL A 463 25.65 -7.26 26.65
CA VAL A 463 24.56 -8.14 27.11
C VAL A 463 23.44 -7.29 27.70
N GLU A 464 23.75 -6.24 28.45
CA GLU A 464 22.76 -5.28 28.94
C GLU A 464 21.97 -4.66 27.78
N ALA A 465 22.65 -4.15 26.74
CA ALA A 465 22.01 -3.53 25.59
C ALA A 465 21.06 -4.50 24.87
N LEU A 466 21.48 -5.76 24.69
CA LEU A 466 20.68 -6.82 24.07
C LEU A 466 19.42 -7.15 24.89
N VAL A 467 19.58 -7.33 26.20
CA VAL A 467 18.48 -7.68 27.12
C VAL A 467 17.52 -6.51 27.28
N ARG A 468 18.02 -5.27 27.30
CA ARG A 468 17.21 -4.05 27.28
C ARG A 468 16.37 -3.96 26.02
N PHE A 469 16.97 -4.19 24.86
CA PHE A 469 16.22 -4.28 23.60
C PHE A 469 15.14 -5.37 23.66
N ALA A 470 15.48 -6.57 24.14
CA ALA A 470 14.53 -7.67 24.28
C ALA A 470 13.37 -7.33 25.23
N TRP A 471 13.66 -6.61 26.34
CA TRP A 471 12.64 -6.19 27.29
C TRP A 471 11.70 -5.13 26.70
N GLU A 472 12.24 -4.08 26.11
CA GLU A 472 11.47 -2.98 25.49
C GLU A 472 10.60 -3.46 24.33
N LYS A 473 11.14 -4.35 23.49
CA LYS A 473 10.43 -4.90 22.34
C LYS A 473 9.61 -6.14 22.65
N ARG A 474 9.62 -6.59 23.91
CA ARG A 474 8.97 -7.83 24.38
C ARG A 474 9.39 -9.05 23.54
N ALA A 475 10.64 -9.07 23.07
CA ALA A 475 11.20 -10.16 22.28
C ALA A 475 11.28 -11.44 23.12
N LEU A 476 11.04 -12.59 22.47
CA LEU A 476 11.38 -13.88 23.07
C LEU A 476 12.90 -14.05 23.01
N ILE A 477 13.54 -14.58 24.04
CA ILE A 477 14.97 -14.89 24.02
C ILE A 477 15.20 -16.30 24.57
N THR A 478 16.27 -16.95 24.11
CA THR A 478 16.80 -18.17 24.73
C THR A 478 18.13 -17.84 25.36
N VAL A 479 18.27 -18.14 26.65
CA VAL A 479 19.53 -17.99 27.39
C VAL A 479 20.10 -19.36 27.66
N PHE A 480 21.35 -19.61 27.25
CA PHE A 480 22.10 -20.80 27.60
C PHE A 480 22.95 -20.51 28.83
N GLU A 481 22.78 -21.29 29.89
CA GLU A 481 23.53 -21.15 31.13
C GLU A 481 24.88 -21.86 31.05
N GLU A 482 25.96 -21.18 31.46
CA GLU A 482 27.27 -21.79 31.62
C GLU A 482 27.28 -22.66 32.89
N GLY A 483 27.00 -23.96 32.74
CA GLY A 483 26.89 -24.90 33.86
C GLY A 483 25.71 -24.58 34.79
N GLU A 484 25.95 -24.50 36.10
CA GLU A 484 24.95 -24.10 37.13
C GLU A 484 25.28 -22.76 37.79
N SER A 485 25.91 -21.85 37.05
CA SER A 485 26.48 -20.61 37.58
C SER A 485 25.55 -19.39 37.54
N LYS A 486 24.40 -19.52 36.86
CA LYS A 486 23.49 -18.42 36.48
C LYS A 486 24.13 -17.32 35.63
N TRP A 487 25.26 -17.61 34.99
CA TRP A 487 25.84 -16.74 33.96
C TRP A 487 25.37 -17.18 32.57
N PRO A 488 24.96 -16.24 31.71
CA PRO A 488 24.61 -16.53 30.34
C PRO A 488 25.88 -16.82 29.54
N ALA A 489 26.04 -18.07 29.10
CA ALA A 489 27.05 -18.46 28.12
C ALA A 489 26.72 -17.86 26.74
N GLU A 490 25.43 -17.86 26.40
CA GLU A 490 24.92 -17.36 25.12
C GLU A 490 23.50 -16.82 25.31
N VAL A 491 23.20 -15.68 24.68
CA VAL A 491 21.84 -15.12 24.63
C VAL A 491 21.42 -15.00 23.17
N VAL A 492 20.44 -15.80 22.79
CA VAL A 492 19.87 -15.82 21.44
C VAL A 492 18.57 -15.04 21.46
N LEU A 493 18.53 -13.93 20.71
CA LEU A 493 17.28 -13.26 20.39
C LEU A 493 16.42 -14.19 19.54
N ARG A 494 15.31 -14.62 20.10
CA ARG A 494 14.26 -15.34 19.39
C ARG A 494 13.22 -14.30 18.91
N ARG A 495 12.35 -14.78 18.03
CA ARG A 495 11.19 -14.09 17.45
C ARG A 495 10.59 -12.95 18.32
N LEU A 496 10.26 -11.82 17.68
CA LEU A 496 9.51 -10.71 18.29
C LEU A 496 8.01 -11.01 18.42
#